data_AF-A0A535PIF3-F1
#
_entry.id   AF-A0A535PIF3-F1
#
_cell.length_a   1.000
_cell.length_b   1.000
_cell.length_c   1.000
_cell.angle_alpha   90.00
_cell.angle_beta   90.00
_cell.angle_gamma   90.00
#
_symmetry.space_group_name_H-M   'P 1'
#
loop_
_entity.id
_entity.type
_entity.pdbx_description
1 polymer ?
#
loop_
_entity_poly.entity_id
_entity_poly.type
_entity_poly.pdbx_seq_one_letter_code
_entity_poly.pdbx_strand_id
1 'polypeptide(L)'
;MASSVVLVRDGDALIVVDPGMVAHTRLILDPLSVLDVAPEAVSHVFLSHHHPDHTLNAALFLNAEVVDFWARYVGDEWLDHDGDGYRLSPHAQLWLTPGHSDEDASLIVEADDGVYAMTHAWWRTDRSPEVDPYAPDQAVLDASRRRILAADIVIPGHGGPFRTR
;
A
#
# COMPACT_ATOMS: atom_id res chain seq x y z
N MET A 1 13.71 -2.11 3.67
CA MET A 1 14.55 -1.86 2.47
C MET A 1 14.04 -0.60 1.80
N ALA A 2 14.08 -0.40 0.48
CA ALA A 2 13.24 0.62 -0.14
C ALA A 2 11.85 0.02 -0.39
N SER A 3 10.77 0.75 -0.10
CA SER A 3 9.41 0.29 -0.39
C SER A 3 9.14 0.19 -1.89
N SER A 4 8.27 -0.75 -2.26
CA SER A 4 7.56 -0.73 -3.54
C SER A 4 6.54 0.41 -3.53
N VAL A 5 6.87 1.50 -4.23
CA VAL A 5 5.96 2.65 -4.38
C VAL A 5 5.08 2.44 -5.61
N VAL A 6 3.76 2.53 -5.45
CA VAL A 6 2.78 2.27 -6.52
C VAL A 6 1.87 3.48 -6.71
N LEU A 7 1.58 3.83 -7.97
CA LEU A 7 0.49 4.72 -8.33
C LEU A 7 -0.70 3.90 -8.81
N VAL A 8 -1.87 4.10 -8.21
CA VAL A 8 -3.16 3.59 -8.68
C VAL A 8 -3.96 4.73 -9.28
N ARG A 9 -4.63 4.46 -10.41
CA ARG A 9 -5.59 5.36 -11.04
C ARG A 9 -6.95 4.68 -11.05
N ASP A 10 -7.91 5.30 -10.39
CA ASP A 10 -9.28 4.80 -10.32
C ASP A 10 -10.28 5.97 -10.44
N GLY A 11 -10.79 6.20 -11.65
CA GLY A 11 -11.58 7.39 -11.96
C GLY A 11 -10.80 8.67 -11.67
N ASP A 12 -11.36 9.51 -10.80
CA ASP A 12 -10.71 10.75 -10.33
C ASP A 12 -9.69 10.51 -9.20
N ALA A 13 -9.60 9.29 -8.65
CA ALA A 13 -8.66 8.97 -7.59
C ALA A 13 -7.26 8.68 -8.14
N LEU A 14 -6.27 9.38 -7.58
CA LEU A 14 -4.85 9.13 -7.76
C LEU A 14 -4.28 8.73 -6.40
N ILE A 15 -3.99 7.44 -6.22
CA ILE A 15 -3.59 6.88 -4.93
C ILE A 15 -2.11 6.49 -5.01
N VAL A 16 -1.29 7.04 -4.12
CA VAL A 16 0.10 6.60 -3.95
C VAL A 16 0.20 5.65 -2.78
N VAL A 17 0.78 4.49 -2.98
CA VAL A 17 0.96 3.46 -1.95
C VAL A 17 2.40 3.46 -1.44
N ASP A 18 2.54 3.47 -0.12
CA ASP A 18 3.81 3.35 0.61
C ASP A 18 4.96 4.20 0.06
N PRO A 19 4.81 5.54 -0.03
CA PRO A 19 5.89 6.43 -0.43
C PRO A 19 6.93 6.54 0.68
N GLY A 20 7.63 5.46 0.99
CA GLY A 20 8.59 5.41 2.07
C GLY A 20 10.02 5.69 1.62
N MET A 21 11.00 5.06 2.26
CA MET A 21 12.41 5.33 2.03
C MET A 21 12.84 5.00 0.59
N VAL A 22 13.40 6.00 -0.08
CA VAL A 22 14.08 5.88 -1.38
C VAL A 22 15.42 6.60 -1.31
N ALA A 23 16.38 6.20 -2.16
CA ALA A 23 17.70 6.85 -2.18
C ALA A 23 17.61 8.36 -2.47
N HIS A 24 16.68 8.76 -3.34
CA HIS A 24 16.34 10.13 -3.66
C HIS A 24 14.84 10.25 -3.94
N THR A 25 14.19 11.33 -3.49
CA THR A 25 12.74 11.56 -3.71
C THR A 25 12.34 11.57 -5.18
N ARG A 26 13.27 11.88 -6.09
CA ARG A 26 13.09 11.77 -7.54
C ARG A 26 12.71 10.36 -8.03
N LEU A 27 13.07 9.31 -7.29
CA LEU A 27 12.61 7.95 -7.58
C LEU A 27 11.10 7.76 -7.41
N ILE A 28 10.44 8.68 -6.71
CA ILE A 28 8.97 8.76 -6.60
C ILE A 28 8.44 9.81 -7.57
N LEU A 29 9.04 11.00 -7.59
CA LEU A 29 8.51 12.15 -8.34
C LEU A 29 8.69 12.06 -9.86
N ASP A 30 9.82 11.56 -10.35
CA ASP A 30 10.09 11.49 -11.79
C ASP A 30 9.13 10.52 -12.51
N PRO A 31 8.86 9.29 -11.99
CA PRO A 31 7.84 8.42 -12.57
C PRO A 31 6.44 9.03 -12.60
N LEU A 32 6.04 9.76 -11.55
CA LEU A 32 4.76 10.47 -11.52
C LEU A 32 4.70 11.53 -12.62
N SER A 33 5.77 12.31 -12.79
CA SER A 33 5.85 13.31 -13.85
C SER A 33 5.80 12.70 -15.25
N VAL A 34 6.42 11.54 -15.49
CA VAL A 34 6.33 10.82 -16.78
C VAL A 34 4.90 10.38 -17.08
N LEU A 35 4.11 10.14 -16.03
CA LEU A 35 2.70 9.79 -16.12
C LEU A 35 1.79 11.04 -16.15
N ASP A 36 2.34 12.26 -16.22
CA ASP A 36 1.57 13.51 -16.14
C ASP A 36 0.78 13.67 -14.81
N VAL A 37 1.30 13.12 -13.71
CA VAL A 37 0.75 13.31 -12.36
C VAL A 37 1.64 14.26 -11.56
N ALA A 38 1.09 15.43 -11.23
CA ALA A 38 1.70 16.31 -10.24
C ALA A 38 1.50 15.74 -8.82
N PRO A 39 2.47 15.88 -7.90
CA PRO A 39 2.31 15.44 -6.51
C PRO A 39 1.08 16.04 -5.82
N GLU A 40 0.75 17.29 -6.14
CA GLU A 40 -0.41 18.00 -5.61
C GLU A 40 -1.75 17.47 -6.14
N ALA A 41 -1.74 16.69 -7.22
CA ALA A 41 -2.92 16.04 -7.78
C ALA A 41 -3.21 14.67 -7.14
N VAL A 42 -2.27 14.10 -6.39
CA VAL A 42 -2.48 12.86 -5.64
C VAL A 42 -3.58 13.10 -4.62
N SER A 43 -4.66 12.33 -4.71
CA SER A 43 -5.83 12.49 -3.86
C SER A 43 -5.74 11.64 -2.59
N HIS A 44 -5.02 10.53 -2.63
CA HIS A 44 -4.83 9.68 -1.45
C HIS A 44 -3.40 9.16 -1.35
N VAL A 45 -2.94 8.98 -0.11
CA VAL A 45 -1.77 8.16 0.21
C VAL A 45 -2.26 6.98 1.04
N PHE A 46 -2.02 5.76 0.58
CA PHE A 46 -2.28 4.56 1.35
C PHE A 46 -1.00 4.07 2.01
N LEU A 47 -1.04 3.82 3.32
CA LEU A 47 0.07 3.26 4.08
C LEU A 47 -0.28 1.84 4.50
N SER A 48 0.51 0.86 4.05
CA SER A 48 0.34 -0.54 4.41
C SER A 48 0.65 -0.77 5.89
N HIS A 49 1.63 -0.08 6.45
CA HIS A 49 1.97 -0.05 7.88
C HIS A 49 2.95 1.10 8.17
N HIS A 50 3.32 1.29 9.44
CA HIS A 50 4.01 2.51 9.89
C HIS A 50 5.54 2.44 9.93
N HIS A 51 6.19 1.46 9.31
CA HIS A 51 7.65 1.49 9.22
C HIS A 51 8.15 2.65 8.33
N PRO A 52 9.28 3.30 8.68
CA PRO A 52 9.79 4.45 7.93
C PRO A 52 10.04 4.17 6.45
N ASP A 53 10.43 2.94 6.12
CA ASP A 53 10.64 2.57 4.73
C ASP A 53 9.37 2.47 3.90
N HIS A 54 8.19 2.63 4.50
CA HIS A 54 6.87 2.73 3.85
C HIS A 54 6.24 4.13 3.98
N THR A 55 6.59 4.93 4.99
CA THR A 55 5.88 6.18 5.30
C THR A 55 6.68 7.48 5.07
N LEU A 56 8.02 7.41 5.01
CA LEU A 56 8.89 8.59 5.17
C LEU A 56 8.60 9.76 4.21
N ASN A 57 8.12 9.50 3.00
CA ASN A 57 7.85 10.52 1.98
C ASN A 57 6.35 10.76 1.73
N ALA A 58 5.45 10.36 2.63
CA ALA A 58 4.02 10.71 2.54
C ALA A 58 3.79 12.22 2.43
N ALA A 59 4.62 13.03 3.10
CA ALA A 59 4.57 14.49 3.05
C ALA A 59 4.94 15.11 1.69
N LEU A 60 5.30 14.33 0.67
CA LEU A 60 5.40 14.82 -0.71
C LEU A 60 4.02 15.13 -1.33
N PHE A 61 2.94 14.60 -0.76
CA PHE A 61 1.58 14.67 -1.31
C PHE A 61 0.66 15.50 -0.40
N LEU A 62 0.91 16.81 -0.35
CA LEU A 62 0.32 17.71 0.66
C LEU A 62 -1.21 17.86 0.61
N ASN A 63 -1.84 17.51 -0.52
CA ASN A 63 -3.29 17.59 -0.70
C ASN A 63 -4.01 16.25 -0.50
N ALA A 64 -3.25 15.17 -0.28
CA ALA A 64 -3.81 13.83 -0.23
C ALA A 64 -4.45 13.54 1.14
N GLU A 65 -5.57 12.81 1.13
CA GLU A 65 -6.05 12.10 2.31
C GLU A 65 -5.12 10.91 2.56
N VAL A 66 -4.49 10.84 3.73
CA VAL A 66 -3.68 9.69 4.13
C VAL A 66 -4.60 8.66 4.77
N VAL A 67 -4.52 7.40 4.33
CA VAL A 67 -5.33 6.29 4.86
C VAL A 67 -4.40 5.16 5.29
N ASP A 68 -4.59 4.67 6.52
CA ASP A 68 -3.88 3.51 7.05
C ASP A 68 -4.88 2.52 7.69
N PHE A 69 -4.38 1.56 8.47
CA PHE A 69 -5.21 0.55 9.14
C PHE A 69 -6.19 1.11 10.18
N TRP A 70 -5.91 2.28 10.73
CA TRP A 70 -6.64 2.84 11.87
C TRP A 70 -7.59 3.94 11.43
N ALA A 71 -7.14 4.86 10.58
CA ALA A 71 -7.85 6.10 10.32
C ALA A 71 -7.51 6.74 8.97
N ARG A 72 -8.17 7.87 8.74
CA ARG A 72 -7.97 8.76 7.60
C ARG A 72 -7.54 10.13 8.12
N TYR A 73 -6.59 10.76 7.45
CA TYR A 73 -5.99 12.01 7.88
C TYR A 73 -6.06 13.05 6.76
N VAL A 74 -6.67 14.19 7.07
CA VAL A 74 -6.83 15.31 6.13
C VAL A 74 -6.45 16.60 6.85
N GLY A 75 -5.36 17.24 6.43
CA GLY A 75 -4.86 18.44 7.11
C GLY A 75 -4.46 18.13 8.56
N ASP A 76 -5.17 18.73 9.52
CA ASP A 76 -5.01 18.51 10.96
C ASP A 76 -6.14 17.65 11.58
N GLU A 77 -6.99 17.03 10.75
CA GLU A 77 -8.09 16.19 11.20
C GLU A 77 -7.71 14.70 11.26
N TRP A 78 -8.17 14.05 12.32
CA TRP A 78 -8.19 12.60 12.48
C TRP A 78 -9.64 12.12 12.28
N LEU A 79 -9.87 11.35 11.22
CA LEU A 79 -11.20 10.87 10.85
C LEU A 79 -11.25 9.35 10.85
N ASP A 80 -12.35 8.78 11.33
CA ASP A 80 -12.56 7.34 11.28
C ASP A 80 -12.81 6.85 9.83
N HIS A 81 -12.59 5.55 9.64
CA HIS A 81 -13.14 4.77 8.53
C HIS A 81 -13.80 3.49 9.06
N ASP A 82 -14.60 2.83 8.21
CA ASP A 82 -15.40 1.65 8.59
C ASP A 82 -14.57 0.35 8.80
N GLY A 83 -13.25 0.45 8.95
CA GLY A 83 -12.34 -0.69 9.08
C GLY A 83 -12.17 -1.51 7.80
N ASP A 84 -12.12 -2.83 7.95
CA ASP A 84 -11.89 -3.80 6.88
C ASP A 84 -12.95 -3.70 5.76
N GLY A 85 -12.50 -3.48 4.53
CA GLY A 85 -13.37 -3.25 3.36
C GLY A 85 -13.69 -1.78 3.09
N TYR A 86 -13.13 -0.83 3.86
CA TYR A 86 -13.25 0.58 3.57
C TYR A 86 -12.77 0.92 2.15
N ARG A 87 -13.54 1.71 1.41
CA ARG A 87 -13.24 2.08 0.02
C ARG A 87 -12.63 3.47 -0.04
N LEU A 88 -11.41 3.56 -0.56
CA LEU A 88 -10.75 4.82 -0.89
C LEU A 88 -11.31 5.39 -2.20
N SER A 89 -11.73 4.50 -3.11
CA SER A 89 -12.30 4.84 -4.41
C SER A 89 -13.21 3.69 -4.89
N PRO A 90 -13.96 3.83 -6.00
CA PRO A 90 -14.92 2.81 -6.44
C PRO A 90 -14.35 1.38 -6.50
N HIS A 91 -13.11 1.23 -6.96
CA HIS A 91 -12.43 -0.04 -7.21
C HIS A 91 -11.21 -0.28 -6.29
N ALA A 92 -10.88 0.64 -5.38
CA ALA A 92 -9.80 0.46 -4.40
C ALA A 92 -10.33 0.39 -2.97
N GLN A 93 -10.05 -0.72 -2.28
CA GLN A 93 -10.48 -0.96 -0.90
C GLN A 93 -9.33 -1.40 0.00
N LEU A 94 -9.35 -0.91 1.23
CA LEU A 94 -8.48 -1.34 2.31
C LEU A 94 -8.95 -2.69 2.85
N TRP A 95 -8.02 -3.64 2.97
CA TRP A 95 -8.19 -4.83 3.78
C TRP A 95 -7.30 -4.78 5.01
N LEU A 96 -7.87 -5.09 6.18
CA LEU A 96 -7.05 -5.34 7.37
C LEU A 96 -6.38 -6.69 7.22
N THR A 97 -5.05 -6.69 7.26
CA THR A 97 -4.21 -7.87 6.98
C THR A 97 -3.05 -7.94 7.97
N PRO A 98 -3.32 -8.00 9.30
CA PRO A 98 -2.27 -8.04 10.31
C PRO A 98 -1.31 -9.19 10.06
N GLY A 99 -0.04 -9.03 10.42
CA GLY A 99 0.96 -10.05 10.17
C GLY A 99 2.38 -9.60 10.48
N HIS A 100 3.02 -8.89 9.54
CA HIS A 100 4.35 -8.31 9.75
C HIS A 100 4.32 -7.32 10.91
N SER A 101 3.24 -6.55 11.01
CA SER A 101 2.82 -5.83 12.20
C SER A 101 1.34 -6.05 12.49
N ASP A 102 0.89 -5.73 13.71
CA ASP A 102 -0.55 -5.71 14.05
C ASP A 102 -1.31 -4.60 13.28
N GLU A 103 -0.55 -3.65 12.73
CA GLU A 103 -1.01 -2.46 12.01
C GLU A 103 -1.08 -2.67 10.49
N ASP A 104 -0.81 -3.88 10.00
CA ASP A 104 -0.76 -4.12 8.56
C ASP A 104 -2.13 -4.05 7.88
N ALA A 105 -2.17 -3.29 6.80
CA ALA A 105 -3.26 -3.23 5.84
C ALA A 105 -2.75 -3.50 4.42
N SER A 106 -3.66 -3.94 3.55
CA SER A 106 -3.41 -4.13 2.12
C SER A 106 -4.41 -3.33 1.29
N LEU A 107 -3.94 -2.67 0.23
CA LEU A 107 -4.83 -2.03 -0.73
C LEU A 107 -5.16 -3.04 -1.82
N ILE A 108 -6.44 -3.37 -1.98
CA ILE A 108 -6.95 -4.24 -3.02
C ILE A 108 -7.59 -3.39 -4.10
N VAL A 109 -7.14 -3.57 -5.35
CA VAL A 109 -7.61 -2.82 -6.51
C VAL A 109 -8.15 -3.77 -7.56
N GLU A 110 -9.41 -3.57 -7.94
CA GLU A 110 -10.02 -4.25 -9.07
C GLU A 110 -9.74 -3.46 -10.35
N ALA A 111 -8.99 -4.04 -11.28
CA ALA A 111 -8.71 -3.46 -12.58
C ALA A 111 -9.23 -4.35 -13.72
N ASP A 112 -9.27 -3.81 -14.94
CA ASP A 112 -9.78 -4.51 -16.12
C ASP A 112 -9.03 -5.83 -16.42
N ASP A 113 -7.75 -5.92 -16.03
CA ASP A 113 -6.89 -7.06 -16.31
C ASP A 113 -6.63 -7.98 -15.10
N GLY A 114 -7.21 -7.66 -13.94
CA GLY A 114 -7.16 -8.50 -12.74
C GLY A 114 -7.28 -7.73 -11.44
N VAL A 115 -7.20 -8.47 -10.34
CA VAL A 115 -7.18 -7.91 -8.98
C VAL A 115 -5.74 -7.79 -8.51
N TYR A 116 -5.37 -6.59 -8.07
CA TYR A 116 -4.05 -6.26 -7.53
C TYR A 116 -4.13 -6.11 -6.01
N ALA A 117 -3.08 -6.57 -5.32
CA ALA A 117 -2.91 -6.34 -3.89
C ALA A 117 -1.55 -5.69 -3.62
N MET A 118 -1.56 -4.50 -3.04
CA MET A 118 -0.37 -3.82 -2.52
C MET A 118 -0.29 -4.08 -1.02
N THR A 119 0.80 -4.71 -0.56
CA THR A 119 0.88 -5.27 0.80
C THR A 119 2.32 -5.43 1.29
N HIS A 120 2.51 -5.44 2.62
CA HIS A 120 3.75 -5.89 3.24
C HIS A 120 3.73 -7.35 3.73
N ALA A 121 2.68 -8.13 3.43
CA ALA A 121 2.60 -9.55 3.84
C ALA A 121 3.73 -10.42 3.24
N TRP A 122 4.36 -9.96 2.16
CA TRP A 122 5.62 -10.50 1.65
C TRP A 122 6.61 -9.37 1.47
N TRP A 123 7.87 -9.61 1.83
CA TRP A 123 8.90 -8.61 1.60
C TRP A 123 9.31 -8.58 0.14
N ARG A 124 9.39 -9.73 -0.53
CA ARG A 124 9.96 -9.82 -1.88
C ARG A 124 9.08 -10.57 -2.86
N THR A 125 9.40 -10.40 -4.14
CA THR A 125 8.78 -11.09 -5.28
C THR A 125 8.90 -12.61 -5.20
N ASP A 126 10.01 -13.12 -4.67
CA ASP A 126 10.24 -14.56 -4.47
C ASP A 126 9.53 -15.12 -3.23
N ARG A 127 8.68 -14.29 -2.58
CA ARG A 127 7.94 -14.58 -1.36
C ARG A 127 8.83 -14.86 -0.14
N SER A 128 10.10 -14.47 -0.20
CA SER A 128 10.99 -14.53 0.96
C SER A 128 10.79 -13.31 1.89
N PRO A 129 11.07 -13.47 3.19
CA PRO A 129 11.29 -14.76 3.86
C PRO A 129 9.97 -15.53 4.03
N GLU A 130 10.05 -16.88 4.03
CA GLU A 130 8.89 -17.74 4.28
C GLU A 130 8.36 -17.53 5.71
N VAL A 131 9.26 -17.54 6.69
CA VAL A 131 8.99 -17.12 8.06
C VAL A 131 9.50 -15.70 8.23
N ASP A 132 8.61 -14.77 8.53
CA ASP A 132 8.96 -13.39 8.80
C ASP A 132 9.58 -13.28 10.20
N PRO A 133 10.86 -12.88 10.32
CA PRO A 133 11.52 -12.78 11.61
C PRO A 133 11.01 -11.62 12.48
N TYR A 134 10.21 -10.71 11.92
CA TYR A 134 9.66 -9.54 12.61
C TYR A 134 8.15 -9.65 12.87
N ALA A 135 7.47 -10.60 12.24
CA ALA A 135 6.06 -10.87 12.53
C ALA A 135 5.88 -11.30 14.00
N PRO A 136 4.99 -10.65 14.79
CA PRO A 136 4.70 -11.07 16.17
C PRO A 136 4.10 -12.47 16.24
N ASP A 137 3.29 -12.84 15.24
CA ASP A 137 2.69 -14.17 15.09
C ASP A 137 2.64 -14.58 13.61
N GLN A 138 3.47 -15.57 13.26
CA GLN A 138 3.52 -16.10 11.89
C GLN A 138 2.18 -16.69 11.43
N ALA A 139 1.36 -17.26 12.31
CA ALA A 139 0.09 -17.86 11.94
C ALA A 139 -0.95 -16.78 11.53
N VAL A 140 -0.88 -15.60 12.16
CA VAL A 140 -1.67 -14.43 11.79
C VAL A 140 -1.25 -13.93 10.41
N LEU A 141 0.06 -13.76 10.19
CA LEU A 141 0.60 -13.40 8.87
C LEU A 141 0.18 -14.41 7.79
N ASP A 142 0.26 -15.70 8.07
CA ASP A 142 -0.12 -16.75 7.10
C ASP A 142 -1.63 -16.72 6.79
N ALA A 143 -2.48 -16.33 7.75
CA ALA A 143 -3.91 -16.13 7.49
C ALA A 143 -4.15 -14.94 6.55
N SER A 144 -3.46 -13.82 6.78
CA SER A 144 -3.48 -12.65 5.91
C SER A 144 -2.94 -12.97 4.51
N ARG A 145 -1.83 -13.69 4.40
CA ARG A 145 -1.28 -14.19 3.12
C ARG A 145 -2.30 -15.03 2.36
N ARG A 146 -2.95 -16.00 3.02
CA ARG A 146 -4.01 -16.82 2.38
C ARG A 146 -5.17 -15.97 1.86
N ARG A 147 -5.59 -14.96 2.61
CA ARG A 147 -6.63 -14.01 2.19
C ARG A 147 -6.19 -13.20 0.96
N ILE A 148 -4.99 -12.63 0.98
CA ILE A 148 -4.44 -11.79 -0.10
C ILE A 148 -4.26 -12.57 -1.40
N LEU A 149 -3.96 -13.87 -1.34
CA LEU A 149 -3.84 -14.73 -2.54
C LEU A 149 -5.15 -14.91 -3.33
N ALA A 150 -6.26 -14.30 -2.89
CA ALA A 150 -7.44 -14.12 -3.72
C ALA A 150 -7.23 -13.12 -4.87
N ALA A 151 -6.27 -12.19 -4.75
CA ALA A 151 -5.84 -11.29 -5.82
C ALA A 151 -5.08 -12.06 -6.91
N ASP A 152 -5.07 -11.56 -8.14
CA ASP A 152 -4.31 -12.17 -9.26
C ASP A 152 -2.83 -11.78 -9.23
N ILE A 153 -2.54 -10.55 -8.80
CA ILE A 153 -1.20 -9.97 -8.75
C ILE A 153 -0.96 -9.35 -7.37
N VAL A 154 0.20 -9.66 -6.78
CA VAL A 154 0.64 -9.07 -5.51
C VAL A 154 1.87 -8.23 -5.75
N ILE A 155 1.85 -7.00 -5.23
CA ILE A 155 3.01 -6.11 -5.14
C ILE A 155 3.52 -6.19 -3.69
N PRO A 156 4.67 -6.84 -3.45
CA PRO A 156 5.22 -7.03 -2.11
C PRO A 156 5.86 -5.72 -1.60
N GLY A 157 6.23 -5.70 -0.32
CA GLY A 157 6.81 -4.52 0.32
C GLY A 157 8.11 -4.02 -0.30
N HIS A 158 8.93 -4.91 -0.89
CA HIS A 158 10.25 -4.61 -1.44
C HIS A 158 10.55 -5.42 -2.72
N GLY A 159 10.04 -4.96 -3.86
CA GLY A 159 10.39 -5.53 -5.16
C GLY A 159 9.28 -5.44 -6.21
N GLY A 160 9.47 -6.19 -7.29
CA GLY A 160 8.49 -6.27 -8.37
C GLY A 160 7.28 -7.15 -8.01
N PRO A 161 6.19 -7.07 -8.78
CA PRO A 161 4.99 -7.87 -8.58
C PRO A 161 5.23 -9.36 -8.85
N PHE A 162 4.40 -10.22 -8.26
CA PHE A 162 4.29 -11.64 -8.62
C PHE A 162 2.82 -12.04 -8.86
N ARG A 163 2.61 -13.03 -9.74
CA ARG A 163 1.28 -13.63 -9.94
C ARG A 163 0.99 -14.68 -8.87
N THR A 164 -0.25 -14.76 -8.43
CA THR A 164 -0.69 -15.73 -7.41
C THR A 164 -1.01 -17.10 -8.00
N ARG A 165 -1.23 -17.17 -9.32
CA ARG A 165 -1.46 -18.38 -10.12
C ARG A 165 -0.53 -18.44 -11.32
#